data_AF-A0A6A1QB79-F1
#
_entry.id   AF-A0A6A1QB79-F1
#
_cell.length_a   1.000
_cell.length_b   1.000
_cell.length_c   1.000
_cell.angle_alpha   90.00
_cell.angle_beta   90.00
_cell.angle_gamma   90.00
#
_symmetry.space_group_name_H-M   'P 1'
#
loop_
_entity.id
_entity.type
_entity.pdbx_description
1 polymer ?
#
loop_
_entity_poly.entity_id
_entity_poly.type
_entity_poly.pdbx_seq_one_letter_code
_entity_poly.pdbx_strand_id
1 'polypeptide(L)'
;MVEEKREGIQRLLKVQNQRGGCALFQDVQKPSQDEWGETQGAVEVTTLTEKDPNSALSEMHAVGSACRPCLCDFRESRFLEQQVKLIQNMATT
;
A
#
# COMPACT_ATOMS: atom_id res chain seq x y z
N MET A 1 1.90 -11.24 18.94
CA MET A 1 2.53 -10.09 18.26
C MET A 1 3.41 -10.52 17.09
N VAL A 2 4.39 -11.42 17.28
CA VAL A 2 5.22 -11.93 16.18
C VAL A 2 4.39 -12.61 15.08
N GLU A 3 3.43 -13.46 15.45
CA GLU A 3 2.58 -14.13 14.46
C GLU A 3 1.68 -13.13 13.71
N GLU A 4 1.07 -12.17 14.43
CA GLU A 4 0.29 -11.08 13.81
C GLU A 4 1.11 -10.27 12.79
N LYS A 5 2.38 -9.96 13.11
CA LYS A 5 3.29 -9.28 12.18
C LYS A 5 3.61 -10.13 10.96
N ARG A 6 3.85 -11.42 11.17
CA ARG A 6 4.08 -12.39 10.09
C ARG A 6 2.88 -12.50 9.17
N GLU A 7 1.67 -12.64 9.71
CA GLU A 7 0.43 -12.64 8.95
C GLU A 7 0.24 -11.33 8.17
N GLY A 8 0.53 -10.18 8.80
CA GLY A 8 0.48 -8.87 8.14
C GLY A 8 1.38 -8.80 6.91
N ILE A 9 2.63 -9.25 7.03
CA ILE A 9 3.60 -9.29 5.91
C ILE A 9 3.11 -10.26 4.82
N GLN A 10 2.60 -11.43 5.18
CA GLN A 10 2.05 -12.39 4.21
C GLN A 10 0.87 -11.80 3.42
N ARG A 11 -0.02 -11.06 4.09
CA ARG A 11 -1.13 -10.36 3.43
C ARG A 11 -0.60 -9.30 2.46
N LEU A 12 0.41 -8.53 2.85
CA LEU A 12 1.02 -7.51 1.99
C LEU A 12 1.64 -8.12 0.73
N LEU A 13 2.41 -9.21 0.88
CA LEU A 13 3.02 -9.95 -0.23
C LEU A 13 1.94 -10.48 -1.19
N LYS A 14 0.84 -11.01 -0.66
CA LYS A 14 -0.29 -11.48 -1.47
C LYS A 14 -0.89 -10.34 -2.31
N VAL A 15 -1.07 -9.16 -1.73
CA VAL A 15 -1.61 -7.98 -2.45
C VAL A 15 -0.64 -7.53 -3.55
N GLN A 16 0.67 -7.50 -3.27
CA GLN A 16 1.68 -7.13 -4.26
C GLN A 16 1.66 -8.09 -5.46
N ASN A 17 1.64 -9.40 -5.20
CA ASN A 17 1.58 -10.43 -6.24
C ASN A 17 0.27 -10.34 -7.06
N GLN A 18 -0.88 -10.09 -6.41
CA GLN A 18 -2.17 -9.93 -7.11
C GLN A 18 -2.20 -8.72 -8.04
N ARG A 19 -1.46 -7.66 -7.71
CA ARG A 19 -1.35 -6.46 -8.55
C ARG A 19 -0.24 -6.56 -9.61
N GLY A 20 0.37 -7.74 -9.76
CA GLY A 20 1.45 -7.99 -10.72
C GLY A 20 2.80 -7.37 -10.32
N GLY A 21 2.94 -6.95 -9.06
CA GLY A 21 4.22 -6.46 -8.53
C GLY A 21 5.16 -7.61 -8.15
N CYS A 22 6.46 -7.35 -8.20
CA CYS A 22 7.48 -8.30 -7.76
C CYS A 22 7.93 -7.99 -6.33
N ALA A 23 7.79 -8.96 -5.41
CA ALA A 23 8.33 -8.84 -4.07
C ALA A 23 9.86 -8.89 -4.09
N LEU A 24 10.50 -7.90 -3.44
CA LEU A 24 11.94 -7.87 -3.22
C LEU A 24 12.20 -7.99 -1.72
N PHE A 25 12.94 -9.02 -1.33
CA PHE A 25 13.29 -9.28 0.06
C PHE A 25 14.63 -8.62 0.38
N GLN A 26 14.70 -7.95 1.53
CA GLN A 26 15.92 -7.40 2.10
C GLN A 26 16.24 -8.13 3.41
N ASP A 27 17.48 -8.00 3.86
CA ASP A 27 17.91 -8.60 5.12
C ASP A 27 17.12 -8.02 6.30
N VAL A 28 16.61 -8.91 7.15
CA VAL A 28 15.93 -8.53 8.38
C VAL A 28 16.99 -8.18 9.41
N GLN A 29 16.99 -6.92 9.83
CA GLN A 29 17.91 -6.45 10.87
C GLN A 29 17.59 -7.11 12.21
N LYS A 30 18.65 -7.38 12.99
CA LYS A 30 18.49 -7.84 14.37
C LYS A 30 17.79 -6.75 15.20
N PRO A 31 17.05 -7.14 16.26
CA PRO A 31 16.54 -6.18 17.23
C PRO A 31 17.67 -5.30 17.79
N SER A 32 17.33 -4.07 18.17
CA SER A 32 18.30 -3.12 18.73
C SER A 32 18.87 -3.53 20.09
N GLN A 33 18.20 -4.45 20.79
CA GLN A 33 18.56 -4.91 22.13
C GLN A 33 18.30 -6.42 22.24
N ASP A 34 19.21 -7.12 22.93
CA ASP A 34 19.09 -8.56 23.22
C ASP A 34 18.30 -8.82 24.52
N GLU A 35 18.22 -7.83 25.43
CA GLU A 35 17.49 -7.88 26.69
C GLU A 35 16.50 -6.70 26.79
N TRP A 36 15.26 -6.97 27.24
CA TRP A 36 14.17 -5.99 27.25
C TRP A 36 13.83 -5.40 28.63
N GLY A 37 14.60 -5.76 29.67
CA GLY A 37 14.41 -5.27 31.04
C GLY A 37 13.06 -5.66 31.66
N GLU A 38 12.58 -4.82 32.58
CA GLU A 38 11.29 -5.00 33.25
C GLU A 38 10.11 -4.79 32.28
N THR A 39 8.95 -5.37 32.60
CA THR A 39 7.74 -5.39 31.75
C THR A 39 7.35 -4.00 31.23
N GLN A 40 7.50 -2.95 32.03
CA GLN A 40 7.17 -1.58 31.60
C GLN A 40 8.12 -1.09 30.50
N GLY A 41 9.42 -1.33 30.64
CA GLY A 41 10.42 -1.00 29.63
C GLY A 41 10.18 -1.75 28.33
N ALA A 42 9.86 -3.04 28.42
CA ALA A 42 9.54 -3.86 27.24
C ALA A 42 8.32 -3.32 26.48
N VAL A 43 7.27 -2.86 27.17
CA VAL A 43 6.07 -2.27 26.54
C VAL A 43 6.41 -0.95 25.86
N GLU A 44 7.15 -0.06 26.53
CA GLU A 44 7.54 1.23 25.95
C GLU A 44 8.38 1.05 24.67
N VAL A 45 9.35 0.14 24.71
CA VAL A 45 10.17 -0.18 23.52
C VAL A 45 9.34 -0.84 22.41
N THR A 46 8.38 -1.70 22.77
CA THR A 46 7.42 -2.26 21.81
C THR A 46 6.61 -1.15 21.13
N THR A 47 6.06 -0.21 21.90
CA THR A 47 5.27 0.90 21.34
C THR A 47 6.08 1.82 20.43
N LEU A 48 7.36 2.05 20.75
CA LEU A 48 8.26 2.83 19.91
C LEU A 48 8.55 2.08 18.60
N THR A 49 8.81 0.77 18.68
CA THR A 49 9.08 -0.09 17.52
C THR A 49 7.88 -0.18 16.56
N GLU A 50 6.66 0.00 17.06
CA GLU A 50 5.43 0.02 16.25
C GLU A 50 5.17 1.35 15.53
N LYS A 51 5.82 2.46 15.92
CA LYS A 51 5.59 3.77 15.29
C LYS A 51 6.12 3.83 13.87
N ASP A 52 7.34 3.34 13.64
CA ASP A 52 7.99 3.35 12.32
C ASP A 52 7.18 2.60 11.25
N PRO A 53 6.76 1.34 11.44
CA PRO A 53 5.94 0.65 10.46
C PRO A 53 4.56 1.31 10.27
N ASN A 54 3.99 1.93 11.31
CA ASN A 54 2.71 2.66 11.19
C ASN A 54 2.84 3.93 10.35
N SER A 55 3.94 4.68 10.51
CA SER A 55 4.26 5.84 9.68
C SER A 55 4.47 5.42 8.23
N ALA A 56 5.25 4.36 7.98
CA ALA A 56 5.49 3.83 6.63
C ALA A 56 4.18 3.39 5.93
N LEU A 57 3.25 2.74 6.66
CA LEU A 57 1.94 2.37 6.11
C LEU A 57 1.09 3.61 5.76
N SER A 58 1.17 4.67 6.57
CA SER A 58 0.46 5.93 6.31
C SER A 58 1.00 6.65 5.08
N GLU A 59 2.33 6.66 4.90
CA GLU A 59 2.99 7.18 3.69
C GLU A 59 2.61 6.37 2.45
N MET A 60 2.64 5.04 2.54
CA MET A 60 2.22 4.15 1.45
C MET A 60 0.77 4.43 1.03
N HIS A 61 -0.13 4.68 1.99
CA HIS A 61 -1.51 5.08 1.71
C HIS A 61 -1.59 6.43 0.98
N ALA A 62 -0.83 7.43 1.43
CA ALA A 62 -0.78 8.75 0.79
C ALA A 62 -0.31 8.65 -0.68
N VAL A 63 0.76 7.89 -0.95
CA VAL A 63 1.26 7.63 -2.30
C VAL A 63 0.23 6.90 -3.16
N GLY A 64 -0.41 5.85 -2.61
CA GLY A 64 -1.44 5.10 -3.31
C GLY A 64 -2.67 5.94 -3.68
N SER A 65 -3.06 6.88 -2.81
CA SER A 65 -4.14 7.84 -3.07
C SER A 65 -3.79 8.79 -4.22
N ALA A 66 -2.55 9.30 -4.24
CA ALA A 66 -2.06 10.20 -5.28
C ALA A 66 -1.87 9.52 -6.65
N CYS A 67 -1.75 8.19 -6.70
CA CYS A 67 -1.43 7.44 -7.92
C CYS A 67 -2.65 6.96 -8.74
N ARG A 68 -3.88 7.35 -8.37
CA ARG A 68 -5.11 7.10 -9.16
C ARG A 68 -5.46 8.07 -10.35
N PRO A 69 -4.61 9.03 -10.81
CA PRO A 69 -4.89 9.86 -12.00
C PRO A 69 -5.02 9.08 -13.32
N CYS A 70 -4.28 7.99 -13.50
CA CYS A 70 -4.24 7.21 -14.75
C CYS A 70 -5.62 6.63 -15.17
N LEU A 71 -6.47 6.31 -14.18
CA LEU A 71 -7.83 5.83 -14.45
C LEU A 71 -8.75 6.96 -14.94
N CYS A 72 -8.47 8.21 -14.58
CA CYS A 72 -9.22 9.38 -15.06
C CYS A 72 -8.87 9.67 -16.51
N ASP A 73 -7.58 9.70 -16.86
CA ASP A 73 -7.13 9.95 -18.25
C ASP A 73 -7.64 8.90 -19.23
N PHE A 74 -7.65 7.61 -18.84
CA PHE A 74 -8.20 6.54 -19.69
C PHE A 74 -9.72 6.72 -19.90
N ARG A 75 -10.46 7.06 -18.84
CA ARG A 75 -11.91 7.27 -18.92
C ARG A 75 -12.26 8.48 -19.79
N GLU A 76 -11.52 9.57 -19.63
CA GLU A 76 -11.73 10.82 -20.36
C GLU A 76 -11.32 10.73 -21.83
N SER A 77 -10.13 10.21 -22.12
CA SER A 77 -9.61 10.13 -23.50
C SER A 77 -10.23 9.03 -24.34
N ARG A 78 -10.51 7.85 -23.77
CA ARG A 78 -11.00 6.70 -24.56
C ARG A 78 -12.51 6.60 -24.55
N PHE A 79 -13.12 6.69 -23.38
CA PHE A 79 -14.54 6.38 -23.22
C PHE A 79 -15.43 7.58 -23.50
N LEU A 80 -15.14 8.74 -22.90
CA LEU A 80 -15.97 9.93 -23.07
C LEU A 80 -15.88 10.48 -24.51
N GLU A 81 -14.69 10.53 -25.12
CA GLU A 81 -14.55 10.99 -26.51
C GLU A 81 -15.29 10.11 -27.52
N GLN A 82 -15.24 8.78 -27.35
CA GLN A 82 -15.97 7.85 -28.21
C GLN A 82 -17.48 7.96 -28.03
N GLN A 83 -17.95 8.14 -26.79
CA GLN A 83 -19.36 8.31 -26.51
C GLN A 83 -19.92 9.60 -27.11
N VAL A 84 -19.17 10.71 -27.02
CA VAL A 84 -19.55 11.99 -27.64
C VAL A 84 -19.65 11.85 -29.17
N LYS A 85 -18.67 11.20 -29.81
CA LYS A 85 -18.69 10.96 -31.27
C LYS A 85 -19.89 10.11 -31.69
N LEU A 86 -20.22 9.07 -30.92
CA LEU A 86 -21.38 8.22 -31.21
C LEU A 86 -22.70 9.00 -31.12
N ILE A 87 -22.87 9.81 -30.08
CA ILE A 87 -24.06 10.65 -29.90
C ILE A 87 -24.17 11.67 -31.02
N GLN A 88 -23.06 12.29 -31.41
CA GLN A 88 -23.06 13.26 -32.52
C GLN A 88 -23.49 12.60 -33.83
N ASN A 89 -22.96 11.40 -34.14
CA ASN A 89 -23.36 10.66 -35.34
C ASN A 89 -24.85 10.29 -35.32
N MET A 90 -25.38 9.86 -34.17
CA MET A 90 -26.80 9.54 -33.99
C MET A 90 -27.70 10.78 -34.10
N ALA A 91 -27.21 11.97 -33.74
CA ALA A 91 -27.96 13.22 -33.84
C ALA A 91 -27.92 13.84 -35.25
N THR A 92 -26.91 13.50 -36.06
CA THR A 92 -26.78 13.96 -37.45
C THR A 92 -27.37 13.00 -38.48
N THR A 93 -27.98 11.89 -38.02
CA THR A 93 -28.73 10.94 -38.85
C THR A 93 -30.21 11.16 -38.61
#